data_AF-A0A931G7L4-F1
#
_entry.id   AF-A0A931G7L4-F1
#
_cell.length_a   1.000
_cell.length_b   1.000
_cell.length_c   1.000
_cell.angle_alpha   90.00
_cell.angle_beta   90.00
_cell.angle_gamma   90.00
#
_symmetry.space_group_name_H-M   'P 1'
#
loop_
_entity.id
_entity.type
_entity.pdbx_description
1 polymer ?
#
loop_
_entity_poly.entity_id
_entity_poly.type
_entity_poly.pdbx_seq_one_letter_code
_entity_poly.pdbx_strand_id
1 'polypeptide(L)'
;MRRLLAAAALVWLPVAVIAATWAMWSGELPTRVATHWGTSGAPDRFSSTTGFWVTLLAIGIVAGLTALTAAVATLRAGAPAEADVARFLLIGAGAAAGAVAGMWVATATAALANPADPRLGWRFLWFVAGLAWGLVVRAAAGRFSRPVLPAAPGVDPLDLGPTERAAYSTTLRSPLITGVTLASAALVAVLAATVQPGLWLVAAIPLLAGLTFGRIRVTADRRGLRLVAGLVGVPLKHIPLTDIATAEAADINPLEWGGWGYRVLPGRAALVLRGGPALVLHLRDGHRFAVTLDHPRTPAALLTALQSRIPD
;
A
#
# COMPACT_ATOMS: atom_id res chain seq x y z
N MET A 1 -20.60 9.53 5.75
CA MET A 1 -20.50 9.83 7.19
C MET A 1 -20.60 8.60 8.09
N ARG A 2 -21.81 8.07 8.38
CA ARG A 2 -22.02 6.97 9.36
C ARG A 2 -21.16 5.71 9.11
N ARG A 3 -20.95 5.37 7.83
CA ARG A 3 -20.10 4.24 7.39
C ARG A 3 -18.62 4.39 7.76
N LEU A 4 -18.07 5.60 7.71
CA LEU A 4 -16.66 5.85 8.04
C LEU A 4 -16.42 5.82 9.54
N LEU A 5 -17.35 6.36 10.33
CA LEU A 5 -17.31 6.24 11.78
C LEU A 5 -17.46 4.78 12.23
N ALA A 6 -18.35 4.03 11.61
CA ALA A 6 -18.47 2.59 11.86
C ALA A 6 -17.16 1.85 11.48
N ALA A 7 -16.58 2.15 10.33
CA ALA A 7 -15.30 1.58 9.92
C ALA A 7 -14.16 1.92 10.89
N ALA A 8 -14.10 3.16 11.39
CA ALA A 8 -13.13 3.57 12.39
C ALA A 8 -13.32 2.82 13.73
N ALA A 9 -14.56 2.65 14.17
CA ALA A 9 -14.87 1.85 15.36
C ALA A 9 -14.43 0.38 15.20
N LEU A 10 -14.58 -0.21 14.00
CA LEU A 10 -14.13 -1.58 13.72
C LEU A 10 -12.61 -1.76 13.81
N VAL A 11 -11.81 -0.71 13.65
CA VAL A 11 -10.34 -0.77 13.84
C VAL A 11 -9.98 -1.00 15.31
N TRP A 12 -10.83 -0.58 16.24
CA TRP A 12 -10.60 -0.75 17.67
C TRP A 12 -10.95 -2.15 18.20
N LEU A 13 -11.70 -2.96 17.44
CA LEU A 13 -12.05 -4.32 17.86
C LEU A 13 -10.82 -5.21 18.06
N PRO A 14 -9.84 -5.28 17.13
CA PRO A 14 -8.58 -5.98 17.39
C PRO A 14 -7.81 -5.48 18.62
N VAL A 15 -7.83 -4.17 18.87
CA VAL A 15 -7.17 -3.56 20.04
C VAL A 15 -7.85 -4.05 21.34
N ALA A 16 -9.18 -4.10 21.34
CA ALA A 16 -9.95 -4.65 22.45
C ALA A 16 -9.66 -6.14 22.66
N VAL A 17 -9.47 -6.93 21.58
CA VAL A 17 -9.06 -8.33 21.68
C VAL A 17 -7.72 -8.48 22.39
N ILE A 18 -6.72 -7.65 22.06
CA ILE A 18 -5.40 -7.67 22.74
C ILE A 18 -5.55 -7.39 24.24
N ALA A 19 -6.35 -6.40 24.61
CA ALA A 19 -6.56 -6.03 26.01
C ALA A 19 -7.37 -7.11 26.78
N ALA A 20 -8.46 -7.61 26.19
CA ALA A 20 -9.32 -8.61 26.81
C ALA A 20 -8.59 -9.94 27.04
N THR A 21 -7.86 -10.42 26.04
CA THR A 21 -7.11 -11.68 26.14
C THR A 21 -5.95 -11.57 27.14
N TRP A 22 -5.34 -10.40 27.30
CA TRP A 22 -4.39 -10.17 28.38
C TRP A 22 -5.03 -10.26 29.77
N ALA A 23 -6.18 -9.62 29.96
CA ALA A 23 -6.92 -9.69 31.22
C ALA A 23 -7.30 -11.15 31.56
N MET A 24 -7.55 -11.99 30.56
CA MET A 24 -7.88 -13.41 30.74
C MET A 24 -6.67 -14.31 30.99
N TRP A 25 -5.55 -14.09 30.29
CA TRP A 25 -4.46 -15.08 30.22
C TRP A 25 -3.18 -14.66 30.94
N SER A 26 -3.03 -13.40 31.34
CA SER A 26 -1.75 -12.89 31.89
C SER A 26 -1.26 -13.64 33.12
N GLY A 27 -2.16 -14.20 33.95
CA GLY A 27 -1.79 -14.99 35.12
C GLY A 27 -1.28 -16.41 34.81
N GLU A 28 -1.57 -16.94 33.63
CA GLU A 28 -1.20 -18.31 33.20
C GLU A 28 -0.02 -18.31 32.22
N LEU A 29 0.29 -17.17 31.62
CA LEU A 29 1.38 -17.05 30.66
C LEU A 29 2.75 -17.07 31.37
N PRO A 30 3.76 -17.70 30.75
CA PRO A 30 5.13 -17.61 31.25
C PRO A 30 5.62 -16.16 31.24
N THR A 31 6.64 -15.85 32.04
CA THR A 31 7.26 -14.50 32.08
C THR A 31 7.91 -14.09 30.76
N ARG A 32 8.27 -15.07 29.92
CA ARG A 32 8.77 -14.87 28.57
C ARG A 32 8.01 -15.73 27.57
N VAL A 33 7.67 -15.14 26.42
CA VAL A 33 7.01 -15.82 25.30
C VAL A 33 7.91 -15.83 24.08
N ALA A 34 7.72 -16.83 23.22
CA ALA A 34 8.41 -16.90 21.94
C ALA A 34 7.97 -15.74 21.04
N THR A 35 8.95 -15.13 20.39
CA THR A 35 8.75 -13.96 19.52
C THR A 35 9.46 -14.12 18.17
N HIS A 36 10.20 -15.22 18.01
CA HIS A 36 10.75 -15.66 16.74
C HIS A 36 10.74 -17.20 16.68
N TRP A 37 10.53 -17.72 15.47
CA TRP A 37 10.54 -19.14 15.17
C TRP A 37 11.45 -19.36 13.97
N GLY A 38 12.35 -20.34 14.06
CA GLY A 38 13.24 -20.72 12.96
C GLY A 38 12.48 -21.38 11.81
N THR A 39 13.19 -21.73 10.74
CA THR A 39 12.60 -22.39 9.54
C THR A 39 11.99 -23.76 9.84
N SER A 40 12.43 -24.43 10.90
CA SER A 40 11.85 -25.69 11.40
C SER A 40 10.54 -25.49 12.19
N GLY A 41 10.14 -24.24 12.44
CA GLY A 41 8.98 -23.88 13.26
C GLY A 41 9.23 -23.95 14.77
N ALA A 42 10.43 -24.32 15.20
CA ALA A 42 10.82 -24.30 16.61
C ALA A 42 11.09 -22.84 17.08
N PRO A 43 10.67 -22.47 18.30
CA PRO A 43 10.96 -21.16 18.86
C PRO A 43 12.46 -21.05 19.21
N ASP A 44 13.09 -19.94 18.81
CA ASP A 44 14.53 -19.71 19.03
C ASP A 44 14.84 -18.35 19.68
N ARG A 45 13.85 -17.45 19.78
CA ARG A 45 13.96 -16.20 20.56
C ARG A 45 12.72 -15.94 21.38
N PHE A 46 12.96 -15.36 22.55
CA PHE A 46 11.95 -15.08 23.55
C PHE A 46 12.09 -13.66 24.09
N SER A 47 10.98 -13.02 24.40
CA SER A 47 10.93 -11.68 24.99
C SER A 47 10.06 -11.67 26.24
N SER A 48 10.12 -10.61 27.05
CA SER A 48 9.20 -10.46 28.17
C SER A 48 7.75 -10.45 27.66
N THR A 49 6.89 -11.22 28.31
CA THR A 49 5.48 -11.36 27.89
C THR A 49 4.74 -10.04 27.97
N THR A 50 4.94 -9.31 29.07
CA THR A 50 4.40 -7.96 29.24
C THR A 50 4.95 -6.97 28.22
N GLY A 51 6.27 -6.98 27.96
CA GLY A 51 6.87 -6.06 27.00
C GLY A 51 6.38 -6.31 25.58
N PHE A 52 6.27 -7.57 25.18
CA PHE A 52 5.73 -7.96 23.88
C PHE A 52 4.26 -7.54 23.74
N TRP A 53 3.44 -7.82 24.76
CA TRP A 53 2.04 -7.40 24.79
C TRP A 53 1.88 -5.88 24.70
N VAL A 54 2.60 -5.10 25.53
CA VAL A 54 2.58 -3.62 25.50
C VAL A 54 2.94 -3.10 24.11
N THR A 55 3.96 -3.69 23.47
CA THR A 55 4.38 -3.28 22.12
C THR A 55 3.27 -3.50 21.09
N LEU A 56 2.64 -4.68 21.07
CA LEU A 56 1.55 -4.97 20.15
C LEU A 56 0.31 -4.12 20.42
N LEU A 57 -0.02 -3.88 21.69
CA LEU A 57 -1.11 -2.99 22.09
C LEU A 57 -0.86 -1.55 21.62
N ALA A 58 0.36 -1.04 21.81
CA ALA A 58 0.73 0.31 21.39
C ALA A 58 0.61 0.50 19.87
N ILE A 59 1.07 -0.49 19.07
CA ILE A 59 0.89 -0.48 17.61
C ILE A 59 -0.60 -0.47 17.25
N GLY A 60 -1.41 -1.28 17.93
CA GLY A 60 -2.87 -1.31 17.77
C GLY A 60 -3.53 0.04 18.08
N ILE A 61 -3.13 0.69 19.18
CA ILE A 61 -3.62 2.03 19.56
C ILE A 61 -3.25 3.07 18.50
N VAL A 62 -2.01 3.07 18.00
CA VAL A 62 -1.59 3.99 16.93
C VAL A 62 -2.43 3.79 15.66
N ALA A 63 -2.73 2.54 15.30
CA ALA A 63 -3.65 2.24 14.20
C ALA A 63 -5.06 2.77 14.47
N GLY A 64 -5.60 2.56 15.68
CA GLY A 64 -6.91 3.09 16.10
C GLY A 64 -6.98 4.62 16.08
N LEU A 65 -5.93 5.30 16.52
CA LEU A 65 -5.82 6.76 16.47
C LEU A 65 -5.73 7.26 15.02
N THR A 66 -4.98 6.57 14.15
CA THR A 66 -4.94 6.86 12.70
C THR A 66 -6.32 6.71 12.06
N ALA A 67 -7.08 5.70 12.47
CA ALA A 67 -8.45 5.52 12.01
C ALA A 67 -9.38 6.65 12.47
N LEU A 68 -9.24 7.08 13.72
CA LEU A 68 -10.02 8.20 14.27
C LEU A 68 -9.69 9.52 13.57
N THR A 69 -8.41 9.84 13.36
CA THR A 69 -8.00 11.06 12.65
C THR A 69 -8.49 11.04 11.20
N ALA A 70 -8.38 9.91 10.51
CA ALA A 70 -8.91 9.73 9.16
C ALA A 70 -10.44 9.98 9.14
N ALA A 71 -11.19 9.42 10.09
CA ALA A 71 -12.63 9.63 10.18
C ALA A 71 -12.99 11.10 10.46
N VAL A 72 -12.31 11.75 11.41
CA VAL A 72 -12.55 13.18 11.73
C VAL A 72 -12.19 14.09 10.55
N ALA A 73 -11.10 13.81 9.85
CA ALA A 73 -10.72 14.55 8.65
C ALA A 73 -11.83 14.50 7.59
N THR A 74 -12.53 13.38 7.45
CA THR A 74 -13.70 13.30 6.53
C THR A 74 -14.94 14.04 7.00
N LEU A 75 -15.10 14.27 8.30
CA LEU A 75 -16.21 15.11 8.80
C LEU A 75 -16.01 16.58 8.40
N ARG A 76 -14.75 16.98 8.16
CA ARG A 76 -14.36 18.33 7.75
C ARG A 76 -14.14 18.45 6.24
N ALA A 77 -14.10 17.31 5.54
CA ALA A 77 -13.84 17.23 4.12
C ALA A 77 -15.03 17.72 3.29
N GLY A 78 -14.77 18.62 2.34
CA GLY A 78 -15.76 19.11 1.38
C GLY A 78 -15.78 18.31 0.08
N ALA A 79 -14.72 17.54 -0.21
CA ALA A 79 -14.54 16.86 -1.48
C ALA A 79 -14.67 15.32 -1.35
N PRO A 80 -15.31 14.63 -2.32
CA PRO A 80 -15.39 13.16 -2.35
C PRO A 80 -14.02 12.46 -2.33
N ALA A 81 -13.02 13.14 -2.86
CA ALA A 81 -11.65 12.68 -3.00
C ALA A 81 -10.92 12.54 -1.64
N GLU A 82 -11.21 13.43 -0.69
CA GLU A 82 -10.68 13.38 0.69
C GLU A 82 -11.30 12.22 1.49
N ALA A 83 -12.59 11.93 1.25
CA ALA A 83 -13.27 10.79 1.85
C ALA A 83 -12.69 9.44 1.39
N ASP A 84 -12.16 9.37 0.18
CA ASP A 84 -11.52 8.17 -0.36
C ASP A 84 -10.13 7.93 0.25
N VAL A 85 -9.36 8.99 0.53
CA VAL A 85 -8.09 8.87 1.29
C VAL A 85 -8.34 8.29 2.68
N ALA A 86 -9.34 8.78 3.39
CA ALA A 86 -9.66 8.26 4.71
C ALA A 86 -10.11 6.80 4.70
N ARG A 87 -10.91 6.38 3.71
CA ARG A 87 -11.28 4.96 3.53
C ARG A 87 -10.05 4.08 3.40
N PHE A 88 -9.05 4.54 2.64
CA PHE A 88 -7.81 3.80 2.48
C PHE A 88 -7.02 3.70 3.79
N LEU A 89 -6.86 4.82 4.51
CA LEU A 89 -6.20 4.84 5.82
C LEU A 89 -6.90 3.92 6.82
N LEU A 90 -8.24 3.89 6.81
CA LEU A 90 -9.03 2.98 7.64
C LEU A 90 -8.74 1.50 7.33
N ILE A 91 -8.65 1.13 6.05
CA ILE A 91 -8.34 -0.25 5.63
C ILE A 91 -6.96 -0.66 6.12
N GLY A 92 -5.95 0.20 5.90
CA GLY A 92 -4.57 -0.06 6.34
C GLY A 92 -4.45 -0.16 7.86
N ALA A 93 -5.09 0.76 8.58
CA ALA A 93 -5.15 0.73 10.04
C ALA A 93 -5.86 -0.54 10.56
N GLY A 94 -6.97 -0.94 9.92
CA GLY A 94 -7.68 -2.17 10.26
C GLY A 94 -6.83 -3.43 10.07
N ALA A 95 -6.10 -3.53 8.96
CA ALA A 95 -5.19 -4.64 8.69
C ALA A 95 -4.02 -4.67 9.70
N ALA A 96 -3.44 -3.51 10.02
CA ALA A 96 -2.37 -3.41 11.01
C ALA A 96 -2.83 -3.82 12.41
N ALA A 97 -3.96 -3.26 12.88
CA ALA A 97 -4.55 -3.58 14.18
C ALA A 97 -4.91 -5.07 14.29
N GLY A 98 -5.53 -5.62 13.24
CA GLY A 98 -5.86 -7.04 13.16
C GLY A 98 -4.62 -7.94 13.17
N ALA A 99 -3.58 -7.61 12.41
CA ALA A 99 -2.34 -8.38 12.34
C ALA A 99 -1.64 -8.45 13.70
N VAL A 100 -1.52 -7.33 14.43
CA VAL A 100 -0.89 -7.34 15.77
C VAL A 100 -1.74 -8.08 16.80
N ALA A 101 -3.07 -8.02 16.72
CA ALA A 101 -3.95 -8.82 17.56
C ALA A 101 -3.84 -10.32 17.26
N GLY A 102 -3.80 -10.68 15.98
CA GLY A 102 -3.61 -12.06 15.54
C GLY A 102 -2.27 -12.63 15.97
N MET A 103 -1.19 -11.83 15.89
CA MET A 103 0.13 -12.22 16.40
C MET A 103 0.11 -12.45 17.92
N TRP A 104 -0.50 -11.54 18.69
CA TRP A 104 -0.65 -11.70 20.13
C TRP A 104 -1.39 -13.00 20.49
N VAL A 105 -2.56 -13.22 19.89
CA VAL A 105 -3.38 -14.42 20.14
C VAL A 105 -2.63 -15.69 19.75
N ALA A 106 -1.93 -15.69 18.61
CA ALA A 106 -1.15 -16.83 18.16
C ALA A 106 -0.04 -17.19 19.15
N THR A 107 0.73 -16.19 19.59
CA THR A 107 1.81 -16.37 20.56
C THR A 107 1.30 -16.82 21.92
N ALA A 108 0.28 -16.14 22.45
CA ALA A 108 -0.26 -16.45 23.78
C ALA A 108 -0.87 -17.86 23.82
N THR A 109 -1.66 -18.23 22.81
CA THR A 109 -2.27 -19.58 22.77
C THR A 109 -1.26 -20.69 22.46
N ALA A 110 -0.13 -20.39 21.82
CA ALA A 110 0.98 -21.34 21.69
C ALA A 110 1.68 -21.56 23.04
N ALA A 111 1.96 -20.47 23.76
CA ALA A 111 2.57 -20.52 25.08
C ALA A 111 1.69 -21.22 26.12
N LEU A 112 0.38 -20.97 26.14
CA LEU A 112 -0.56 -21.65 27.04
C LEU A 112 -0.65 -23.16 26.74
N ALA A 113 -0.56 -23.56 25.47
CA ALA A 113 -0.67 -24.95 25.08
C ALA A 113 0.59 -25.78 25.42
N ASN A 114 1.77 -25.20 25.22
CA ASN A 114 3.03 -25.82 25.59
C ASN A 114 4.10 -24.74 25.86
N PRO A 115 4.31 -24.34 27.13
CA PRO A 115 5.31 -23.33 27.49
C PRO A 115 6.75 -23.75 27.16
N ALA A 116 7.04 -25.06 27.11
CA ALA A 116 8.38 -25.59 26.87
C ALA A 116 8.75 -25.63 25.38
N ASP A 117 7.77 -25.80 24.48
CA ASP A 117 7.97 -25.75 23.02
C ASP A 117 6.77 -25.03 22.34
N PRO A 118 6.66 -23.70 22.49
CA PRO A 118 5.52 -22.93 21.99
C PRO A 118 5.60 -22.71 20.47
N ARG A 119 5.31 -23.76 19.69
CA ARG A 119 5.23 -23.66 18.22
C ARG A 119 3.93 -22.98 17.78
N LEU A 120 4.03 -22.09 16.79
CA LEU A 120 2.84 -21.47 16.18
C LEU A 120 1.96 -22.52 15.49
N GLY A 121 2.53 -23.30 14.57
CA GLY A 121 1.76 -24.22 13.72
C GLY A 121 0.58 -23.51 13.05
N TRP A 122 -0.61 -24.11 13.13
CA TRP A 122 -1.84 -23.52 12.57
C TRP A 122 -2.23 -22.18 13.21
N ARG A 123 -1.74 -21.86 14.42
CA ARG A 123 -2.04 -20.58 15.09
C ARG A 123 -1.53 -19.36 14.32
N PHE A 124 -0.55 -19.54 13.42
CA PHE A 124 -0.13 -18.47 12.50
C PHE A 124 -1.30 -17.95 11.63
N LEU A 125 -2.34 -18.77 11.42
CA LEU A 125 -3.56 -18.35 10.73
C LEU A 125 -4.29 -17.21 11.45
N TRP A 126 -4.10 -17.01 12.77
CA TRP A 126 -4.64 -15.84 13.48
C TRP A 126 -4.02 -14.54 12.98
N PHE A 127 -2.71 -14.52 12.67
CA PHE A 127 -2.05 -13.36 12.05
C PHE A 127 -2.61 -13.09 10.65
N VAL A 128 -2.78 -14.14 9.84
CA VAL A 128 -3.34 -14.02 8.48
C VAL A 128 -4.79 -13.53 8.50
N ALA A 129 -5.63 -14.09 9.38
CA ALA A 129 -7.01 -13.65 9.60
C ALA A 129 -7.06 -12.21 10.12
N GLY A 130 -6.13 -11.86 11.02
CA GLY A 130 -5.94 -10.50 11.51
C GLY A 130 -5.60 -9.51 10.39
N LEU A 131 -4.67 -9.85 9.50
CA LEU A 131 -4.35 -9.01 8.34
C LEU A 131 -5.57 -8.82 7.42
N ALA A 132 -6.38 -9.87 7.25
CA ALA A 132 -7.62 -9.83 6.48
C ALA A 132 -8.70 -8.93 7.12
N TRP A 133 -8.55 -8.50 8.38
CA TRP A 133 -9.48 -7.56 9.04
C TRP A 133 -9.62 -6.23 8.27
N GLY A 134 -8.59 -5.81 7.53
CA GLY A 134 -8.68 -4.66 6.64
C GLY A 134 -9.81 -4.79 5.59
N LEU A 135 -10.17 -6.02 5.18
CA LEU A 135 -11.29 -6.27 4.27
C LEU A 135 -12.65 -6.05 4.93
N VAL A 136 -12.78 -6.36 6.22
CA VAL A 136 -13.98 -6.07 7.02
C VAL A 136 -14.15 -4.56 7.14
N VAL A 137 -13.06 -3.85 7.45
CA VAL A 137 -13.07 -2.39 7.51
C VAL A 137 -13.38 -1.78 6.13
N ARG A 138 -12.85 -2.35 5.04
CA ARG A 138 -13.19 -1.96 3.67
C ARG A 138 -14.68 -2.09 3.38
N ALA A 139 -15.29 -3.23 3.74
CA ALA A 139 -16.71 -3.47 3.53
C ALA A 139 -17.56 -2.44 4.28
N ALA A 140 -17.18 -2.08 5.51
CA ALA A 140 -17.86 -1.07 6.31
C ALA A 140 -17.66 0.37 5.78
N ALA A 141 -16.47 0.70 5.29
CA ALA A 141 -16.11 2.06 4.85
C ALA A 141 -16.84 2.52 3.57
N GLY A 142 -17.43 1.57 2.81
CA GLY A 142 -18.23 1.84 1.61
C GLY A 142 -17.40 2.07 0.34
N ARG A 143 -18.10 2.28 -0.79
CA ARG A 143 -17.48 2.32 -2.13
C ARG A 143 -16.75 3.64 -2.42
N PHE A 144 -15.54 3.55 -2.94
CA PHE A 144 -14.79 4.69 -3.45
C PHE A 144 -15.60 5.46 -4.51
N SER A 145 -15.39 6.78 -4.56
CA SER A 145 -16.05 7.65 -5.53
C SER A 145 -15.53 7.39 -6.95
N ARG A 146 -16.39 7.55 -7.96
CA ARG A 146 -15.98 7.58 -9.37
C ARG A 146 -15.80 9.03 -9.80
N PRO A 147 -14.59 9.50 -10.10
CA PRO A 147 -14.41 10.83 -10.65
C PRO A 147 -14.75 10.85 -12.12
N VAL A 148 -15.43 11.94 -12.49
CA VAL A 148 -15.60 12.37 -13.86
C VAL A 148 -14.47 13.35 -14.14
N LEU A 149 -13.35 12.85 -14.65
CA LEU A 149 -12.34 13.73 -15.23
C LEU A 149 -12.81 14.09 -16.63
N PRO A 150 -12.89 15.40 -16.98
CA PRO A 150 -13.09 15.84 -18.34
C PRO A 150 -12.04 15.20 -19.25
N ALA A 151 -12.42 14.77 -20.44
CA ALA A 151 -11.45 14.42 -21.47
C ALA A 151 -10.78 15.74 -21.90
N ALA A 152 -9.47 15.87 -21.74
CA ALA A 152 -8.78 16.98 -22.37
C ALA A 152 -8.47 16.64 -23.83
N PRO A 153 -8.21 17.64 -24.69
CA PRO A 153 -7.81 17.38 -26.07
C PRO A 153 -6.55 16.52 -26.12
N GLY A 154 -6.49 15.60 -27.09
CA GLY A 154 -5.28 14.82 -27.37
C GLY A 154 -4.08 15.71 -27.68
N VAL A 155 -2.87 15.20 -27.45
CA VAL A 155 -1.63 15.92 -27.77
C VAL A 155 -1.27 15.68 -29.24
N ASP A 156 -0.84 16.74 -29.93
CA ASP A 156 -0.36 16.65 -31.31
C ASP A 156 0.75 15.57 -31.44
N PRO A 157 0.71 14.75 -32.51
CA PRO A 157 1.72 13.72 -32.73
C PRO A 157 3.12 14.33 -32.84
N LEU A 158 4.11 13.64 -32.28
CA LEU A 158 5.51 13.95 -32.54
C LEU A 158 5.81 13.74 -34.03
N ASP A 159 6.48 14.70 -34.66
CA ASP A 159 6.94 14.55 -36.05
C ASP A 159 8.04 13.49 -36.12
N LEU A 160 7.75 12.38 -36.78
CA LEU A 160 8.64 11.23 -36.88
C LEU A 160 8.72 10.80 -38.34
N GLY A 161 9.93 10.64 -38.86
CA GLY A 161 10.16 10.17 -40.23
C GLY A 161 9.66 8.73 -40.45
N PRO A 162 9.41 8.30 -41.70
CA PRO A 162 8.74 7.01 -42.01
C PRO A 162 9.39 5.78 -41.39
N THR A 163 10.72 5.77 -41.28
CA THR A 163 11.52 4.65 -40.72
C THR A 163 12.08 4.95 -39.34
N GLU A 164 11.78 6.13 -38.79
CA GLU A 164 12.34 6.60 -37.53
C GLU A 164 11.80 5.78 -36.35
N ARG A 165 12.71 5.42 -35.44
CA ARG A 165 12.39 4.69 -34.21
C ARG A 165 12.69 5.60 -33.02
N ALA A 166 11.66 5.89 -32.25
CA ALA A 166 11.77 6.69 -31.04
C ALA A 166 11.30 5.90 -29.81
N ALA A 167 11.93 6.18 -28.67
CA ALA A 167 11.53 5.67 -27.38
C ALA A 167 11.74 6.78 -26.32
N TYR A 168 10.76 6.94 -25.44
CA TYR A 168 10.85 7.80 -24.28
C TYR A 168 11.11 6.96 -23.05
N SER A 169 12.03 7.39 -22.18
CA SER A 169 12.27 6.75 -20.90
C SER A 169 12.59 7.79 -19.83
N THR A 170 11.85 7.76 -18.73
CA THR A 170 12.13 8.58 -17.55
C THR A 170 12.12 7.74 -16.29
N THR A 171 12.77 8.25 -15.24
CA THR A 171 12.76 7.63 -13.91
C THR A 171 12.06 8.58 -12.94
N LEU A 172 10.96 8.12 -12.38
CA LEU A 172 10.29 8.78 -11.29
C LEU A 172 10.91 8.37 -9.95
N ARG A 173 11.12 9.35 -9.09
CA ARG A 173 11.59 9.17 -7.71
C ARG A 173 10.63 9.87 -6.78
N SER A 174 10.30 9.25 -5.65
CA SER A 174 9.50 9.89 -4.61
C SER A 174 10.35 10.05 -3.35
N PRO A 175 10.94 11.25 -3.10
CA PRO A 175 11.78 11.46 -1.93
C PRO A 175 11.01 11.27 -0.62
N LEU A 176 9.69 11.52 -0.62
CA LEU A 176 8.82 11.25 0.51
C LEU A 176 8.67 9.75 0.78
N ILE A 177 8.40 8.92 -0.24
CA ILE A 177 8.33 7.46 -0.06
C ILE A 177 9.68 6.90 0.37
N THR A 178 10.77 7.37 -0.23
CA THR A 178 12.13 6.99 0.17
C THR A 178 12.41 7.41 1.62
N GLY A 179 12.09 8.65 2.00
CA GLY A 179 12.30 9.18 3.35
C GLY A 179 11.46 8.45 4.41
N VAL A 180 10.16 8.24 4.15
CA VAL A 180 9.27 7.47 5.04
C VAL A 180 9.74 6.03 5.18
N THR A 181 10.19 5.40 4.08
CA THR A 181 10.77 4.05 4.14
C THR A 181 12.02 4.03 5.01
N LEU A 182 12.95 4.94 4.78
CA LEU A 182 14.21 5.01 5.52
C LEU A 182 13.96 5.31 7.00
N ALA A 183 13.07 6.25 7.31
CA ALA A 183 12.68 6.57 8.69
C ALA A 183 12.01 5.38 9.39
N SER A 184 11.12 4.67 8.68
CA SER A 184 10.47 3.46 9.19
C SER A 184 11.47 2.33 9.41
N ALA A 185 12.39 2.11 8.46
CA ALA A 185 13.47 1.13 8.59
C ALA A 185 14.43 1.48 9.75
N ALA A 186 14.77 2.77 9.91
CA ALA A 186 15.60 3.25 11.02
C ALA A 186 14.90 3.08 12.37
N LEU A 187 13.62 3.42 12.47
CA LEU A 187 12.82 3.20 13.68
C LEU A 187 12.77 1.70 14.03
N VAL A 188 12.49 0.83 13.06
CA VAL A 188 12.50 -0.62 13.29
C VAL A 188 13.89 -1.11 13.67
N ALA A 189 14.97 -0.57 13.09
CA ALA A 189 16.33 -0.92 13.46
C ALA A 189 16.69 -0.49 14.89
N VAL A 190 16.29 0.71 15.32
CA VAL A 190 16.46 1.19 16.70
C VAL A 190 15.67 0.30 17.67
N LEU A 191 14.42 -0.04 17.36
CA LEU A 191 13.61 -0.95 18.17
C LEU A 191 14.21 -2.37 18.20
N ALA A 192 14.74 -2.85 17.07
CA ALA A 192 15.44 -4.13 17.00
C ALA A 192 16.72 -4.16 17.85
N ALA A 193 17.46 -3.04 17.89
CA ALA A 193 18.70 -2.92 18.65
C ALA A 193 18.47 -2.77 20.16
N THR A 194 17.37 -2.14 20.56
CA THR A 194 17.11 -1.77 21.96
C THR A 194 16.14 -2.72 22.68
N VAL A 195 15.18 -3.32 21.97
CA VAL A 195 14.10 -4.11 22.58
C VAL A 195 14.25 -5.61 22.30
N GLN A 196 14.55 -5.98 21.06
CA GLN A 196 14.60 -7.40 20.68
C GLN A 196 15.51 -7.65 19.47
N PRO A 197 16.66 -8.31 19.65
CA PRO A 197 17.47 -8.80 18.55
C PRO A 197 16.58 -9.68 17.66
N GLY A 198 16.48 -9.41 16.35
CA GLY A 198 15.72 -10.22 15.38
C GLY A 198 14.58 -9.49 14.66
N LEU A 199 14.13 -8.35 15.19
CA LEU A 199 13.12 -7.51 14.55
C LEU A 199 13.57 -6.89 13.21
N TRP A 200 14.86 -6.99 12.88
CA TRP A 200 15.46 -6.49 11.64
C TRP A 200 14.84 -7.14 10.38
N LEU A 201 14.37 -8.38 10.46
CA LEU A 201 13.63 -9.04 9.36
C LEU A 201 12.30 -8.33 9.06
N VAL A 202 11.66 -7.78 10.09
CA VAL A 202 10.45 -6.95 9.93
C VAL A 202 10.83 -5.59 9.32
N ALA A 203 12.05 -5.10 9.53
CA ALA A 203 12.59 -3.91 8.86
C ALA A 203 12.91 -4.17 7.37
N ALA A 204 13.21 -5.42 7.01
CA ALA A 204 13.48 -5.80 5.63
C ALA A 204 12.24 -5.59 4.74
N ILE A 205 11.03 -5.74 5.27
CA ILE A 205 9.77 -5.56 4.51
C ILE A 205 9.60 -4.10 4.04
N PRO A 206 9.59 -3.07 4.91
CA PRO A 206 9.53 -1.68 4.45
C PRO A 206 10.77 -1.31 3.63
N LEU A 207 11.97 -1.80 3.98
CA LEU A 207 13.20 -1.49 3.23
C LEU A 207 13.16 -2.05 1.80
N LEU A 208 12.75 -3.31 1.62
CA LEU A 208 12.53 -3.93 0.31
C LEU A 208 11.41 -3.22 -0.44
N ALA A 209 10.32 -2.86 0.25
CA ALA A 209 9.24 -2.09 -0.36
C ALA A 209 9.73 -0.74 -0.87
N GLY A 210 10.49 0.06 -0.10
CA GLY A 210 11.00 1.33 -0.60
C GLY A 210 12.15 1.20 -1.61
N LEU A 211 12.97 0.16 -1.55
CA LEU A 211 13.96 -0.14 -2.62
C LEU A 211 13.28 -0.52 -3.93
N THR A 212 12.11 -1.17 -3.84
CA THR A 212 11.32 -1.56 -5.01
C THR A 212 10.50 -0.39 -5.54
N PHE A 213 9.79 0.36 -4.68
CA PHE A 213 8.85 1.41 -5.10
C PHE A 213 9.42 2.83 -5.08
N GLY A 214 10.60 3.06 -4.50
CA GLY A 214 11.24 4.38 -4.43
C GLY A 214 11.75 4.89 -5.79
N ARG A 215 11.88 3.98 -6.77
CA ARG A 215 12.28 4.28 -8.14
C ARG A 215 11.37 3.55 -9.11
N ILE A 216 10.72 4.28 -10.02
CA ILE A 216 9.90 3.69 -11.08
C ILE A 216 10.37 4.21 -12.43
N ARG A 217 10.82 3.31 -13.30
CA ARG A 217 11.12 3.63 -14.70
C ARG A 217 9.84 3.55 -15.52
N VAL A 218 9.55 4.62 -16.24
CA VAL A 218 8.45 4.70 -17.20
C VAL A 218 9.06 4.75 -18.58
N THR A 219 8.68 3.82 -19.45
CA THR A 219 9.16 3.74 -20.83
C THR A 219 7.95 3.71 -21.76
N ALA A 220 7.97 4.56 -22.79
CA ALA A 220 6.99 4.56 -23.87
C ALA A 220 7.72 4.32 -25.19
N ASP A 221 7.34 3.27 -25.92
CA ASP A 221 7.93 2.91 -27.20
C ASP A 221 6.86 2.25 -28.11
N ARG A 222 7.29 1.71 -29.27
CA ARG A 222 6.42 0.97 -30.20
C ARG A 222 5.65 -0.21 -29.58
N ARG A 223 6.08 -0.72 -28.42
CA ARG A 223 5.42 -1.81 -27.69
C ARG A 223 4.40 -1.27 -26.68
N GLY A 224 4.24 0.05 -26.56
CA GLY A 224 3.32 0.73 -25.66
C GLY A 224 4.00 1.30 -24.41
N LEU A 225 3.25 1.41 -23.31
CA LEU A 225 3.72 1.98 -22.04
C LEU A 225 4.16 0.87 -21.07
N ARG A 226 5.36 0.97 -20.51
CA ARG A 226 5.91 0.05 -19.50
C ARG A 226 6.31 0.78 -18.24
N LEU A 227 5.91 0.21 -17.10
CA LEU A 227 6.28 0.66 -15.77
C LEU A 227 7.09 -0.44 -15.09
N VAL A 228 8.30 -0.12 -14.68
CA VAL A 228 9.22 -1.05 -14.03
C VAL A 228 9.71 -0.44 -12.73
N ALA A 229 9.50 -1.16 -11.63
CA ALA A 229 9.90 -0.77 -10.28
C ALA A 229 11.28 -1.28 -9.90
N GLY A 230 12.00 -0.46 -9.13
CA GLY A 230 13.18 -0.87 -8.37
C GLY A 230 14.45 -1.03 -9.20
N LEU A 231 15.52 -1.39 -8.49
CA LEU A 231 16.84 -1.66 -9.08
C LEU A 231 16.89 -3.01 -9.83
N VAL A 232 16.12 -4.00 -9.36
CA VAL A 232 16.05 -5.36 -9.92
C VAL A 232 15.00 -5.51 -11.05
N GLY A 233 14.32 -4.42 -11.42
CA GLY A 233 13.51 -4.39 -12.64
C GLY A 233 12.16 -5.11 -12.54
N VAL A 234 11.45 -5.00 -11.41
CA VAL A 234 10.14 -5.64 -11.21
C VAL A 234 9.10 -5.03 -12.15
N PRO A 235 8.48 -5.78 -13.07
CA PRO A 235 7.46 -5.25 -13.98
C PRO A 235 6.18 -4.93 -13.20
N LEU A 236 5.78 -3.66 -13.16
CA LEU A 236 4.53 -3.22 -12.50
C LEU A 236 3.33 -3.27 -13.44
N LYS A 237 3.50 -2.76 -14.66
CA LYS A 237 2.42 -2.65 -15.64
C LYS A 237 2.99 -2.54 -17.05
N HIS A 238 2.34 -3.22 -17.98
CA HIS A 238 2.53 -3.02 -19.42
C HIS A 238 1.16 -2.77 -20.04
N ILE A 239 1.08 -1.76 -20.90
CA ILE A 239 -0.09 -1.42 -21.70
C ILE A 239 0.37 -1.44 -23.15
N PRO A 240 -0.05 -2.44 -23.96
CA PRO A 240 0.23 -2.51 -25.38
C PRO A 240 -0.25 -1.26 -26.13
N LEU A 241 0.49 -0.85 -27.16
CA LEU A 241 0.10 0.29 -28.00
C LEU A 241 -1.27 0.08 -28.67
N THR A 242 -1.59 -1.17 -29.01
CA THR A 242 -2.88 -1.63 -29.56
C THR A 242 -4.06 -1.51 -28.59
N ASP A 243 -3.82 -1.28 -27.31
CA ASP A 243 -4.90 -1.12 -26.33
C ASP A 243 -5.17 0.36 -26.06
N ILE A 244 -4.27 1.25 -26.46
CA ILE A 244 -4.38 2.69 -26.23
C ILE A 244 -5.18 3.31 -27.38
N ALA A 245 -6.29 3.96 -27.04
CA ALA A 245 -7.14 4.71 -27.96
C ALA A 245 -6.68 6.16 -28.10
N THR A 246 -6.34 6.83 -26.99
CA THR A 246 -5.78 8.19 -27.00
C THR A 246 -4.78 8.37 -25.85
N ALA A 247 -3.81 9.27 -26.06
CA ALA A 247 -2.85 9.69 -25.05
C ALA A 247 -2.94 11.20 -24.80
N GLU A 248 -3.00 11.59 -23.54
CA GLU A 248 -3.25 12.96 -23.08
C GLU A 248 -2.20 13.37 -22.05
N ALA A 249 -1.87 14.66 -22.03
CA ALA A 249 -1.08 15.28 -20.98
C ALA A 249 -1.97 16.23 -20.17
N ALA A 250 -2.26 15.87 -18.92
CA ALA A 250 -3.13 16.64 -18.04
C ALA A 250 -2.59 16.71 -16.62
N ASP A 251 -3.01 17.75 -15.89
CA ASP A 251 -2.76 17.84 -14.46
C ASP A 251 -3.77 16.98 -13.71
N ILE A 252 -3.25 16.08 -12.87
CA ILE A 252 -4.09 15.22 -12.05
C ILE A 252 -3.93 15.54 -10.56
N ASN A 253 -5.07 15.59 -9.88
CA ASN A 253 -5.09 15.64 -8.43
C ASN A 253 -4.98 14.22 -7.87
N PRO A 254 -4.01 13.91 -6.99
CA PRO A 254 -3.88 12.59 -6.38
C PRO A 254 -5.15 12.13 -5.70
N LEU A 255 -5.88 13.04 -5.06
CA LEU A 255 -7.10 12.71 -4.35
C LEU A 255 -8.15 12.14 -5.32
N GLU A 256 -8.27 12.69 -6.52
CA GLU A 256 -9.21 12.20 -7.54
C GLU A 256 -8.79 10.83 -8.07
N TRP A 257 -7.50 10.52 -8.11
CA TRP A 257 -7.00 9.22 -8.60
C TRP A 257 -6.81 8.15 -7.52
N GLY A 258 -7.39 8.37 -6.33
CA GLY A 258 -7.35 7.39 -5.23
C GLY A 258 -6.10 7.50 -4.34
N GLY A 259 -5.47 8.67 -4.31
CA GLY A 259 -4.29 9.00 -3.51
C GLY A 259 -2.96 8.67 -4.19
N TRP A 260 -1.88 8.71 -3.42
CA TRP A 260 -0.51 8.42 -3.88
C TRP A 260 -0.24 6.92 -3.96
N GLY A 261 0.61 6.48 -4.88
CA GLY A 261 1.01 5.10 -5.14
C GLY A 261 0.39 4.51 -6.41
N TYR A 262 0.52 3.19 -6.57
CA TYR A 262 -0.18 2.45 -7.61
C TYR A 262 -1.61 2.13 -7.15
N ARG A 263 -2.60 2.48 -7.96
CA ARG A 263 -4.02 2.43 -7.64
C ARG A 263 -4.80 1.76 -8.77
N VAL A 264 -5.61 0.77 -8.42
CA VAL A 264 -6.57 0.14 -9.34
C VAL A 264 -7.97 0.45 -8.82
N LEU A 265 -8.74 1.18 -9.63
CA LEU A 265 -10.13 1.55 -9.36
C LEU A 265 -11.04 0.93 -10.43
N PRO A 266 -12.35 0.81 -10.17
CA PRO A 266 -13.28 0.36 -11.22
C PRO A 266 -13.20 1.28 -12.45
N GLY A 267 -12.84 0.71 -13.61
CA GLY A 267 -12.73 1.46 -14.87
C GLY A 267 -11.44 2.27 -15.05
N ARG A 268 -10.47 2.21 -14.12
CA ARG A 268 -9.20 2.96 -14.29
C ARG A 268 -8.08 2.51 -13.34
N ALA A 269 -6.84 2.78 -13.69
CA ALA A 269 -5.70 2.63 -12.80
C ALA A 269 -4.78 3.85 -12.87
N ALA A 270 -3.99 4.09 -11.84
CA ALA A 270 -3.01 5.16 -11.86
C ALA A 270 -1.77 4.84 -11.03
N LEU A 271 -0.63 5.38 -11.45
CA LEU A 271 0.56 5.52 -10.63
C LEU A 271 0.76 7.01 -10.32
N VAL A 272 0.43 7.40 -9.09
CA VAL A 272 0.47 8.80 -8.67
C VAL A 272 1.56 8.98 -7.61
N LEU A 273 2.68 9.62 -7.96
CA LEU A 273 3.74 9.88 -6.99
C LEU A 273 3.68 11.30 -6.42
N ARG A 274 3.04 12.22 -7.14
CA ARG A 274 2.84 13.62 -6.77
C ARG A 274 1.55 14.15 -7.42
N GLY A 275 1.01 15.27 -6.95
CA GLY A 275 -0.01 15.99 -7.71
C GLY A 275 0.60 16.80 -8.85
N GLY A 276 -0.20 17.08 -9.88
CA GLY A 276 0.22 17.88 -11.03
C GLY A 276 0.36 17.05 -12.31
N PRO A 277 1.34 17.35 -13.17
CA PRO A 277 1.35 16.84 -14.55
C PRO A 277 1.42 15.31 -14.62
N ALA A 278 0.61 14.73 -15.51
CA ALA A 278 0.52 13.31 -15.75
C ALA A 278 0.19 12.96 -17.20
N LEU A 279 0.65 11.78 -17.61
CA LEU A 279 0.22 11.12 -18.83
C LEU A 279 -1.04 10.33 -18.51
N VAL A 280 -2.13 10.63 -19.21
CA VAL A 280 -3.41 9.92 -19.11
C VAL A 280 -3.63 9.17 -20.42
N LEU A 281 -3.83 7.87 -20.33
CA LEU A 281 -4.15 6.98 -21.44
C LEU A 281 -5.61 6.59 -21.36
N HIS A 282 -6.32 6.72 -22.48
CA HIS A 282 -7.64 6.14 -22.66
C HIS A 282 -7.45 4.84 -23.42
N LEU A 283 -7.98 3.76 -22.87
CA LEU A 283 -7.87 2.43 -23.44
C LEU A 283 -9.12 2.11 -24.25
N ARG A 284 -8.95 1.28 -25.29
CA ARG A 284 -10.03 0.86 -26.20
C ARG A 284 -11.16 0.11 -25.49
N ASP A 285 -10.88 -0.52 -24.36
CA ASP A 285 -11.85 -1.22 -23.51
C ASP A 285 -12.65 -0.28 -22.58
N GLY A 286 -12.47 1.04 -22.72
CA GLY A 286 -13.12 2.07 -21.91
C GLY A 286 -12.42 2.36 -20.58
N HIS A 287 -11.33 1.67 -20.24
CA HIS A 287 -10.56 1.95 -19.04
C HIS A 287 -9.61 3.13 -19.24
N ARG A 288 -9.18 3.75 -18.14
CA ARG A 288 -8.15 4.81 -18.16
C ARG A 288 -6.93 4.43 -17.35
N PHE A 289 -5.75 4.83 -17.80
CA PHE A 289 -4.52 4.68 -17.04
C PHE A 289 -3.79 6.02 -16.90
N ALA A 290 -3.46 6.44 -15.68
CA ALA A 290 -2.67 7.66 -15.47
C ALA A 290 -1.31 7.41 -14.82
N VAL A 291 -0.31 8.18 -15.18
CA VAL A 291 1.00 8.18 -14.51
C VAL A 291 1.53 9.60 -14.38
N THR A 292 1.90 10.00 -13.16
CA THR A 292 2.45 11.34 -12.91
C THR A 292 3.86 11.45 -13.46
N LEU A 293 4.13 12.45 -14.29
CA LEU A 293 5.41 12.67 -14.96
C LEU A 293 5.77 14.16 -14.91
N ASP A 294 7.05 14.52 -15.05
CA ASP A 294 7.44 15.94 -15.13
C ASP A 294 7.07 16.55 -16.48
N HIS A 295 7.21 15.75 -17.54
CA HIS A 295 7.00 16.18 -18.92
C HIS A 295 6.06 15.20 -19.63
N PRO A 296 4.75 15.17 -19.31
CA PRO A 296 3.82 14.19 -19.86
C PRO A 296 3.51 14.41 -21.35
N ARG A 297 3.70 15.63 -21.89
CA ARG A 297 3.46 15.94 -23.31
C ARG A 297 4.33 15.11 -24.25
N THR A 298 5.61 14.94 -23.95
CA THR A 298 6.55 14.19 -24.81
C THR A 298 6.15 12.72 -25.00
N PRO A 299 5.91 11.91 -23.94
CA PRO A 299 5.43 10.55 -24.12
C PRO A 299 4.01 10.48 -24.69
N ALA A 300 3.13 11.45 -24.42
CA ALA A 300 1.82 11.50 -25.05
C ALA A 300 1.94 11.67 -26.57
N ALA A 301 2.66 12.69 -27.04
CA ALA A 301 2.92 12.96 -28.45
C ALA A 301 3.59 11.78 -29.16
N LEU A 302 4.55 11.12 -28.50
CA LEU A 302 5.20 9.92 -29.02
C LEU A 302 4.22 8.76 -29.17
N LEU A 303 3.39 8.49 -28.15
CA LEU A 303 2.40 7.41 -28.22
C LEU A 303 1.34 7.68 -29.31
N THR A 304 0.90 8.93 -29.46
CA THR A 304 -0.02 9.34 -30.54
C THR A 304 0.62 9.11 -31.92
N ALA A 305 1.88 9.52 -32.12
CA ALA A 305 2.60 9.32 -33.38
C ALA A 305 2.89 7.85 -33.71
N LEU A 306 3.06 7.01 -32.69
CA LEU A 306 3.24 5.57 -32.89
C LEU A 306 1.90 4.87 -33.18
N GLN A 307 0.79 5.35 -32.61
CA GLN A 307 -0.55 4.82 -32.90
C GLN A 307 -0.97 5.05 -34.35
N SER A 308 -0.68 6.21 -34.93
CA SER A 308 -1.01 6.50 -36.34
C SER A 308 -0.26 5.61 -37.35
N ARG A 309 0.72 4.83 -36.88
CA ARG A 309 1.48 3.85 -37.68
C ARG A 309 0.96 2.42 -37.53
N ILE A 310 0.01 2.17 -36.64
CA ILE A 310 -0.65 0.88 -36.55
C ILE A 310 -1.64 0.80 -37.72
N PRO A 311 -1.52 -0.19 -38.63
CA PRO A 311 -2.54 -0.42 -39.64
C PRO A 311 -3.87 -0.77 -38.96
N ASP A 312 -4.98 -0.24 -39.48
CA ASP A 312 -6.34 -0.56 -39.02
C ASP A 312 -6.63 -2.07 -39.03
#